data_AF-A0A0P0EFT0-F1
#
_entry.id   AF-A0A0P0EFT0-F1
#
_cell.length_a   1.000
_cell.length_b   1.000
_cell.length_c   1.000
_cell.angle_alpha   90.00
_cell.angle_beta   90.00
_cell.angle_gamma   90.00
#
_symmetry.space_group_name_H-M   'P 1'
#
loop_
_entity.id
_entity.type
_entity.pdbx_description
1 polymer ?
#
loop_
_entity_poly.entity_id
_entity_poly.type
_entity_poly.pdbx_seq_one_letter_code
_entity_poly.pdbx_strand_id
1 'polypeptide(L)'
;MSWNYLQVEVIPDDAIVRPLIGPGGLSRQGAHREIASILRRLADIHEPAVKLVKAWHAGAVDDTVFYGPFTWAIYEADDPQQGAREWIDGYIATLRAQGIDVGVAW
;
A
#
# COMPACT_ATOMS: atom_id res chain seq x y z
N MET A 1 -16.51 6.33 9.63
CA MET A 1 -15.55 6.01 8.56
C MET A 1 -14.27 6.78 8.78
N SER A 2 -13.18 6.04 8.97
CA SER A 2 -11.84 6.57 9.15
C SER A 2 -10.93 6.13 7.99
N TRP A 3 -9.85 6.87 7.76
CA TRP A 3 -8.87 6.52 6.74
C TRP A 3 -7.67 5.85 7.38
N ASN A 4 -7.15 4.86 6.67
CA ASN A 4 -6.08 3.99 7.10
C ASN A 4 -5.03 3.93 5.98
N TYR A 5 -3.85 3.41 6.28
CA TYR A 5 -2.84 3.16 5.28
C TYR A 5 -2.21 1.78 5.50
N LEU A 6 -1.71 1.20 4.42
CA LEU A 6 -0.96 -0.05 4.46
C LEU A 6 0.25 0.01 3.53
N GLN A 7 1.22 -0.84 3.84
CA GLN A 7 2.28 -1.25 2.93
C GLN A 7 2.13 -2.75 2.70
N VAL A 8 2.29 -3.19 1.47
CA VAL A 8 2.33 -4.60 1.09
C VAL A 8 3.65 -4.87 0.41
N GLU A 9 4.35 -5.90 0.84
CA GLU A 9 5.48 -6.47 0.11
C GLU A 9 5.01 -7.75 -0.61
N VAL A 10 5.16 -7.81 -1.92
CA VAL A 10 4.90 -8.99 -2.75
C VAL A 10 6.25 -9.59 -3.14
N ILE A 11 6.52 -10.81 -2.69
CA ILE A 11 7.71 -11.56 -3.09
C ILE A 11 7.25 -12.70 -4.00
N PRO A 12 7.43 -12.57 -5.33
CA PRO A 12 6.95 -13.56 -6.29
C PRO A 12 7.57 -14.94 -6.07
N ASP A 13 8.86 -15.00 -5.75
CA ASP A 13 9.60 -16.26 -5.55
C ASP A 13 9.07 -17.06 -4.35
N ASP A 14 8.62 -16.36 -3.31
CA ASP A 14 8.04 -16.94 -2.10
C ASP A 14 6.51 -17.16 -2.27
N ALA A 15 5.92 -16.66 -3.35
CA ALA A 15 4.48 -16.57 -3.57
C ALA A 15 3.72 -15.99 -2.35
N ILE A 16 4.31 -15.01 -1.65
CA ILE A 16 3.78 -14.47 -0.39
C ILE A 16 3.62 -12.95 -0.46
N VAL A 17 2.48 -12.49 0.07
CA VAL A 17 2.16 -11.10 0.36
C VAL A 17 2.37 -10.84 1.86
N ARG A 18 3.18 -9.85 2.23
CA ARG A 18 3.47 -9.45 3.61
C ARG A 18 2.92 -8.04 3.88
N PRO A 19 1.81 -7.90 4.62
CA PRO A 19 1.23 -6.61 4.91
C PRO A 19 1.82 -5.98 6.19
N LEU A 20 1.98 -4.66 6.15
CA LEU A 20 2.21 -3.81 7.31
C LEU A 20 1.07 -2.79 7.37
N ILE A 21 0.29 -2.87 8.44
CA ILE A 21 -0.93 -2.06 8.62
C ILE A 21 -0.61 -0.88 9.52
N GLY A 22 -0.99 0.33 9.09
CA GLY A 22 -0.84 1.55 9.87
C GLY A 22 -1.77 1.59 11.10
N PRO A 23 -1.61 2.59 11.98
CA PRO A 23 -2.39 2.73 13.22
C PRO A 23 -3.89 3.01 13.00
N GLY A 24 -4.27 3.43 11.80
CA GLY A 24 -5.65 3.72 11.42
C GLY A 24 -6.28 4.92 12.13
N GLY A 25 -7.58 5.14 11.93
CA GLY A 25 -8.31 6.22 12.61
C GLY A 25 -7.95 7.63 12.12
N LEU A 26 -7.35 7.76 10.93
CA LEU A 26 -6.87 9.03 10.40
C LEU A 26 -7.94 9.75 9.58
N SER A 27 -7.70 11.03 9.31
CA SER A 27 -8.35 11.70 8.17
C SER A 27 -7.70 11.23 6.87
N ARG A 28 -8.40 11.32 5.73
CA ARG A 28 -7.83 11.01 4.40
C ARG A 28 -6.52 11.75 4.16
N GLN A 29 -6.50 13.05 4.46
CA GLN A 29 -5.30 13.88 4.34
C GLN A 29 -4.18 13.46 5.30
N GLY A 30 -4.53 12.94 6.48
CA GLY A 30 -3.58 12.36 7.43
C GLY A 30 -2.94 11.09 6.87
N ALA A 31 -3.73 10.12 6.45
CA ALA A 31 -3.24 8.88 5.84
C ALA A 31 -2.36 9.17 4.60
N HIS A 32 -2.77 10.13 3.77
CA HIS A 32 -2.01 10.56 2.60
C HIS A 32 -0.66 11.20 2.97
N ARG A 33 -0.61 11.97 4.08
CA ARG A 33 0.62 12.56 4.61
C ARG A 33 1.58 11.50 5.16
N GLU A 34 1.06 10.45 5.80
CA GLU A 34 1.88 9.34 6.31
C GLU A 34 2.58 8.59 5.17
N ILE A 35 1.83 8.18 4.13
CA ILE A 35 2.44 7.55 2.95
C ILE A 35 3.44 8.49 2.27
N ALA A 36 3.11 9.78 2.12
CA ALA A 36 4.05 10.75 1.56
C ALA A 36 5.35 10.86 2.38
N SER A 37 5.27 10.79 3.71
CA SER A 37 6.41 10.79 4.63
C SER A 37 7.29 9.54 4.45
N ILE A 38 6.65 8.36 4.35
CA ILE A 38 7.34 7.08 4.09
C ILE A 38 8.07 7.12 2.75
N LEU A 39 7.39 7.55 1.68
CA LEU A 39 7.98 7.62 0.34
C LEU A 39 9.13 8.64 0.27
N ARG A 40 9.06 9.75 1.01
CA ARG A 40 10.16 10.71 1.11
C ARG A 40 11.39 10.10 1.78
N ARG A 41 11.22 9.40 2.90
CA ARG A 41 12.32 8.69 3.57
C ARG A 41 12.95 7.64 2.65
N LEU A 42 12.14 6.93 1.86
CA LEU A 42 12.64 6.01 0.84
C LEU A 42 13.43 6.75 -0.25
N ALA A 43 12.95 7.90 -0.71
CA ALA A 43 13.63 8.72 -1.69
C ALA A 43 14.98 9.29 -1.19
N ASP A 44 15.11 9.56 0.12
CA ASP A 44 16.34 10.03 0.73
C ASP A 44 17.47 8.98 0.68
N ILE A 45 17.12 7.70 0.66
CA ILE A 45 18.08 6.58 0.60
C ILE A 45 18.13 5.90 -0.77
N HIS A 46 17.14 6.13 -1.63
CA HIS A 46 17.00 5.54 -2.94
C HIS A 46 16.48 6.56 -3.95
N GLU A 47 17.40 7.23 -4.64
CA GLU A 47 17.11 8.34 -5.56
C GLU A 47 15.97 8.05 -6.58
N PRO A 48 15.83 6.84 -7.16
CA PRO A 48 14.71 6.52 -8.06
C PRO A 48 13.32 6.68 -7.43
N ALA A 49 13.18 6.59 -6.10
CA ALA A 49 11.90 6.73 -5.40
C ALA A 49 11.37 8.18 -5.36
N VAL A 50 12.16 9.19 -5.76
CA VAL A 50 11.68 10.59 -5.94
C VAL A 50 10.49 10.65 -6.91
N LYS A 51 10.48 9.79 -7.94
CA LYS A 51 9.36 9.72 -8.91
C LYS A 51 8.06 9.23 -8.26
N LEU A 52 8.15 8.35 -7.26
CA LEU A 52 6.98 7.86 -6.51
C LEU A 52 6.37 8.96 -5.67
N VAL A 53 7.21 9.76 -5.00
CA VAL A 53 6.75 10.93 -4.25
C VAL A 53 5.97 11.85 -5.18
N LYS A 54 6.47 12.13 -6.39
CA LYS A 54 5.75 12.96 -7.38
C LYS A 54 4.44 12.32 -7.81
N ALA A 55 4.43 11.02 -8.13
CA ALA A 55 3.22 10.30 -8.54
C ALA A 55 2.14 10.33 -7.44
N TRP A 56 2.54 10.12 -6.18
CA TRP A 56 1.65 10.19 -5.02
C TRP A 56 0.97 11.56 -4.92
N HIS A 57 1.75 12.65 -4.99
CA HIS A 57 1.21 14.00 -4.89
C HIS A 57 0.38 14.42 -6.13
N ALA A 58 0.59 13.78 -7.28
CA ALA A 58 -0.19 14.03 -8.49
C ALA A 58 -1.59 13.39 -8.46
N GLY A 59 -1.93 12.63 -7.41
CA GLY A 59 -3.18 11.88 -7.32
C GLY A 59 -3.02 10.52 -7.97
N ALA A 60 -2.24 9.66 -7.32
CA ALA A 60 -2.10 8.28 -7.75
C ALA A 60 -3.48 7.61 -7.88
N VAL A 61 -3.64 6.76 -8.89
CA VAL A 61 -4.90 6.06 -9.16
C VAL A 61 -5.28 5.24 -7.92
N ASP A 62 -6.52 5.40 -7.47
CA ASP A 62 -7.08 4.74 -6.28
C ASP A 62 -6.25 4.92 -5.01
N ASP A 63 -5.57 6.07 -4.89
CA ASP A 63 -4.63 6.37 -3.80
C ASP A 63 -3.65 5.21 -3.53
N THR A 64 -3.13 4.60 -4.60
CA THR A 64 -2.25 3.43 -4.56
C THR A 64 -1.00 3.67 -5.41
N VAL A 65 0.19 3.35 -4.88
CA VAL A 65 1.47 3.41 -5.61
C VAL A 65 2.31 2.17 -5.35
N PHE A 66 3.11 1.76 -6.33
CA PHE A 66 3.99 0.60 -6.20
C PHE A 66 5.40 0.90 -6.70
N TYR A 67 6.38 0.21 -6.12
CA TYR A 67 7.77 0.24 -6.55
C TYR A 67 8.48 -1.05 -6.16
N GLY A 68 9.00 -1.77 -7.17
CA GLY A 68 9.60 -3.08 -6.95
C GLY A 68 8.59 -4.02 -6.28
N PRO A 69 8.95 -4.68 -5.17
CA PRO A 69 8.03 -5.58 -4.46
C PRO A 69 7.02 -4.83 -3.58
N PHE A 70 7.14 -3.52 -3.39
CA PHE A 70 6.32 -2.78 -2.44
C PHE A 70 5.15 -2.06 -3.09
N THR A 71 3.99 -2.14 -2.45
CA THR A 71 2.78 -1.38 -2.75
C THR A 71 2.35 -0.62 -1.51
N TRP A 72 2.00 0.65 -1.66
CA TRP A 72 1.43 1.49 -0.61
C TRP A 72 0.05 1.98 -1.03
N ALA A 73 -0.89 1.97 -0.10
CA ALA A 73 -2.25 2.44 -0.35
C ALA A 73 -2.86 3.07 0.90
N ILE A 74 -3.88 3.89 0.69
CA ILE A 74 -4.83 4.28 1.74
C ILE A 74 -6.20 3.69 1.44
N TYR A 75 -6.96 3.41 2.49
CA TYR A 75 -8.31 2.83 2.38
C TYR A 75 -9.21 3.34 3.50
N GLU A 76 -10.51 3.33 3.24
CA GLU A 76 -11.52 3.79 4.18
C GLU A 76 -12.15 2.59 4.91
N ALA A 77 -12.00 2.55 6.24
CA ALA A 77 -12.59 1.52 7.10
C ALA A 77 -12.63 2.00 8.56
N ASP A 78 -13.60 1.51 9.35
CA ASP A 78 -13.65 1.77 10.79
C ASP A 78 -12.73 0.83 11.59
N ASP A 79 -12.62 -0.44 11.18
CA ASP A 79 -11.60 -1.37 11.67
C ASP A 79 -10.43 -1.41 10.66
N PRO A 80 -9.24 -0.92 11.04
CA PRO A 80 -8.08 -0.90 10.15
C PRO A 80 -7.63 -2.32 9.73
N GLN A 81 -7.73 -3.30 10.63
CA GLN A 81 -7.31 -4.67 10.36
C GLN A 81 -8.25 -5.36 9.37
N GLN A 82 -9.56 -5.21 9.60
CA GLN A 82 -10.56 -5.73 8.68
C GLN A 82 -10.47 -5.06 7.30
N GLY A 83 -10.38 -3.73 7.26
CA GLY A 83 -10.26 -3.00 5.99
C GLY A 83 -8.99 -3.35 5.21
N ALA A 84 -7.87 -3.60 5.90
CA ALA A 84 -6.64 -4.06 5.25
C ALA A 84 -6.84 -5.45 4.60
N ARG A 85 -7.51 -6.38 5.29
CA ARG A 85 -7.84 -7.70 4.74
C ARG A 85 -8.67 -7.59 3.47
N GLU A 86 -9.74 -6.81 3.50
CA GLU A 86 -10.63 -6.60 2.35
C GLU A 86 -9.88 -5.98 1.16
N TRP A 87 -9.03 -4.98 1.42
CA TRP A 87 -8.19 -4.37 0.39
C TRP A 87 -7.19 -5.37 -0.22
N ILE A 88 -6.50 -6.14 0.64
CA ILE A 88 -5.49 -7.13 0.22
C ILE A 88 -6.13 -8.27 -0.57
N ASP A 89 -7.31 -8.73 -0.17
CA ASP A 89 -8.05 -9.76 -0.90
C ASP A 89 -8.43 -9.30 -2.31
N GLY A 90 -8.87 -8.04 -2.45
CA GLY A 90 -9.14 -7.43 -3.77
C GLY A 90 -7.88 -7.28 -4.63
N TYR A 91 -6.76 -6.90 -4.01
CA TYR A 91 -5.47 -6.82 -4.69
C TYR A 91 -4.99 -8.20 -5.17
N ILE A 92 -5.12 -9.24 -4.35
CA ILE A 92 -4.75 -10.62 -4.71
C ILE A 92 -5.65 -11.18 -5.80
N ALA A 93 -6.95 -10.90 -5.76
CA ALA A 93 -7.86 -11.26 -6.84
C ALA A 93 -7.39 -10.66 -8.18
N THR A 94 -6.92 -9.42 -8.16
CA THR A 94 -6.32 -8.75 -9.34
C THR A 94 -5.05 -9.45 -9.81
N LEU A 95 -4.13 -9.79 -8.90
CA LEU A 95 -2.90 -10.53 -9.23
C LEU A 95 -3.19 -11.91 -9.83
N ARG A 96 -4.13 -12.65 -9.25
CA ARG A 96 -4.57 -13.97 -9.76
C ARG A 96 -5.19 -13.88 -11.14
N ALA A 97 -5.99 -12.85 -11.40
CA ALA A 97 -6.54 -12.60 -12.74
C ALA A 97 -5.44 -12.34 -13.79
N GLN A 98 -4.26 -11.88 -13.36
CA GLN A 98 -3.07 -11.70 -14.20
C GLN A 98 -2.16 -12.93 -14.26
N GLY A 99 -2.55 -14.04 -13.62
CA GLY A 99 -1.80 -15.30 -13.60
C GLY A 99 -0.75 -15.40 -12.50
N ILE A 100 -0.74 -14.48 -11.53
CA ILE A 100 0.17 -14.50 -10.38
C ILE A 100 -0.58 -15.11 -9.20
N ASP A 101 -0.20 -16.33 -8.80
CA ASP A 101 -0.79 -16.99 -7.62
C ASP A 101 0.07 -16.76 -6.38
N VAL A 102 -0.53 -16.20 -5.34
CA VAL A 102 0.13 -15.81 -4.09
C VAL A 102 -0.77 -16.12 -2.88
N GLY A 103 -0.13 -16.43 -1.75
CA GLY A 103 -0.72 -16.48 -0.42
C GLY A 103 -0.41 -15.22 0.40
N VAL A 104 -1.04 -15.09 1.57
CA VAL A 104 -0.83 -13.96 2.50
C VAL A 104 -0.21 -14.47 3.80
N ALA A 105 0.85 -13.81 4.25
CA ALA A 105 1.43 -14.03 5.57
C ALA A 105 0.90 -12.97 6.54
N TRP A 106 -0.10 -13.34 7.36
CA TRP A 106 -0.65 -12.51 8.44
C TRP A 106 0.21 -12.54 9.70
#